data_AF-A0A519SCY9-F1
#
_entry.id   AF-A0A519SCY9-F1
#
_cell.length_a   1.000
_cell.length_b   1.000
_cell.length_c   1.000
_cell.angle_alpha   90.00
_cell.angle_beta   90.00
_cell.angle_gamma   90.00
#
_symmetry.space_group_name_H-M   'P 1'
#
loop_
_entity.id
_entity.type
_entity.pdbx_description
1 polymer ?
#
loop_
_entity_poly.entity_id
_entity_poly.type
_entity_poly.pdbx_seq_one_letter_code
_entity_poly.pdbx_strand_id
1 'polypeptide(L)'
;HLRFRVRLRNFENGYKLTAAFSDYLKEYIDSGMVSDLQLKTYKRELERYGVDLISKVEDHFSVDSKFVISLLQNETSVFDKYKFCSVIVEELRKAEVFDSAALIKIIKLMSDSFNEEHHLDAADFKKLNQQYQAYRSLPDLSENESNESSESFKRSFIAILMQVDGTRRVKLFTDLMHMYVNRLFSSNQRTNEMVMYYFLLKDMQRKKAIG
;
A
#
# COMPACT_ATOMS: atom_id res chain seq x y z
N HIS A 1 15.15 4.46 -6.64
CA HIS A 1 15.69 3.07 -6.72
C HIS A 1 14.71 2.08 -6.11
N LEU A 2 14.82 0.80 -6.46
CA LEU A 2 14.05 -0.29 -5.83
C LEU A 2 14.89 -0.98 -4.75
N ARG A 3 14.25 -1.38 -3.64
CA ARG A 3 14.90 -2.14 -2.55
C ARG A 3 14.30 -3.53 -2.45
N PHE A 4 14.91 -4.49 -3.14
CA PHE A 4 14.52 -5.90 -3.09
C PHE A 4 15.11 -6.57 -1.85
N ARG A 5 14.31 -7.41 -1.18
CA ARG A 5 14.72 -8.12 0.05
C ARG A 5 14.18 -9.54 0.01
N VAL A 6 15.05 -10.51 0.35
CA VAL A 6 14.70 -11.93 0.44
C VAL A 6 15.28 -12.50 1.72
N ARG A 7 14.47 -13.25 2.47
CA ARG A 7 14.94 -14.04 3.60
C ARG A 7 15.32 -15.43 3.11
N LEU A 8 16.61 -15.73 3.10
CA LEU A 8 17.12 -17.03 2.69
C LEU A 8 16.93 -18.07 3.79
N ARG A 9 16.62 -19.32 3.40
CA ARG A 9 16.59 -20.47 4.32
C ARG A 9 17.99 -20.91 4.73
N ASN A 10 18.93 -20.92 3.78
CA ASN A 10 20.35 -21.15 4.01
C ASN A 10 21.13 -19.91 3.58
N PHE A 11 21.88 -19.30 4.50
CA PHE A 11 22.69 -18.11 4.26
C PHE A 11 23.76 -18.33 3.18
N GLU A 12 24.29 -19.55 3.07
CA GLU A 12 25.27 -19.91 2.04
C GLU A 12 24.70 -19.74 0.63
N ASN A 13 23.39 -19.80 0.43
CA ASN A 13 22.81 -19.54 -0.89
C ASN A 13 22.82 -18.05 -1.28
N GLY A 14 23.31 -17.16 -0.41
CA GLY A 14 23.41 -15.73 -0.69
C GLY A 14 24.25 -15.42 -1.92
N TYR A 15 25.44 -16.01 -2.03
CA TYR A 15 26.30 -15.80 -3.20
C TYR A 15 25.66 -16.32 -4.49
N LYS A 16 24.94 -17.46 -4.42
CA LYS A 16 24.23 -18.03 -5.58
C LYS A 16 23.12 -17.10 -6.05
N LEU A 17 22.33 -16.57 -5.11
CA LEU A 17 21.27 -15.62 -5.45
C LEU A 17 21.86 -14.35 -6.06
N THR A 18 22.89 -13.77 -5.45
CA THR A 18 23.53 -12.55 -5.98
C THR A 18 24.11 -12.77 -7.36
N ALA A 19 24.80 -13.89 -7.61
CA ALA A 19 25.35 -14.21 -8.93
C ALA A 19 24.24 -14.33 -9.97
N ALA A 20 23.20 -15.12 -9.70
CA ALA A 20 22.06 -15.27 -10.60
C ALA A 20 21.33 -13.95 -10.88
N PHE A 21 21.21 -13.08 -9.87
CA PHE A 21 20.57 -11.77 -10.02
C PHE A 21 21.44 -10.80 -10.83
N SER A 22 22.76 -10.84 -10.64
CA SER A 22 23.70 -10.05 -11.43
C SER A 22 23.68 -10.45 -12.90
N ASP A 23 23.66 -11.76 -13.18
CA ASP A 23 23.57 -12.28 -14.54
C ASP A 23 22.25 -11.89 -15.21
N TYR A 24 21.13 -12.04 -14.49
CA TYR A 24 19.81 -11.64 -14.97
C TYR A 24 19.71 -10.13 -15.25
N LEU A 25 20.32 -9.30 -14.41
CA LEU A 25 20.26 -7.84 -14.56
C LEU A 25 21.23 -7.28 -15.59
N LYS A 26 22.15 -8.09 -16.10
CA LYS A 26 23.22 -7.63 -17.01
C LYS A 26 22.67 -6.89 -18.24
N GLU A 27 21.68 -7.46 -18.92
CA GLU A 27 21.07 -6.83 -20.10
C GLU A 27 20.44 -5.47 -19.77
N TYR A 28 19.82 -5.34 -18.59
CA TYR A 28 19.22 -4.09 -18.14
C TYR A 28 20.26 -3.06 -17.72
N ILE A 29 21.43 -3.50 -17.24
CA ILE A 29 22.56 -2.63 -16.92
C ILE A 29 23.23 -2.12 -18.20
N ASP A 30 23.52 -3.03 -19.14
CA ASP A 30 24.18 -2.72 -20.40
C ASP A 30 23.33 -1.78 -21.27
N SER A 31 21.99 -1.90 -21.20
CA SER A 31 21.05 -0.98 -21.87
C SER A 31 20.82 0.34 -21.13
N GLY A 32 21.34 0.50 -19.91
CA GLY A 32 21.17 1.69 -19.08
C GLY A 32 19.81 1.81 -18.38
N MET A 33 18.94 0.80 -18.47
CA MET A 33 17.67 0.77 -17.72
C MET A 33 17.89 0.65 -16.20
N VAL A 34 18.94 -0.08 -15.80
CA VAL A 34 19.38 -0.21 -14.41
C VAL A 34 20.78 0.38 -14.28
N SER A 35 20.97 1.32 -13.36
CA SER A 35 22.28 1.98 -13.22
C SER A 35 23.32 1.11 -12.50
N ASP A 36 22.91 0.36 -11.47
CA ASP A 36 23.81 -0.47 -10.65
C ASP A 36 23.00 -1.46 -9.77
N LEU A 37 23.66 -2.52 -9.28
CA LEU A 37 23.15 -3.48 -8.31
C LEU A 37 23.99 -3.42 -7.02
N GLN A 38 23.35 -3.07 -5.90
CA GLN A 38 24.05 -2.92 -4.61
C GLN A 38 23.53 -3.86 -3.53
N LEU A 39 24.44 -4.58 -2.89
CA LEU A 39 24.16 -5.30 -1.65
C LEU A 39 24.29 -4.35 -0.45
N LYS A 40 23.23 -4.28 0.37
CA LYS A 40 23.19 -3.44 1.57
C LYS A 40 22.65 -4.24 2.75
N THR A 41 23.14 -3.91 3.95
CA THR A 41 22.60 -4.45 5.20
C THR A 41 21.17 -3.99 5.40
N TYR A 42 20.28 -4.94 5.68
CA TYR A 42 18.91 -4.64 6.06
C TYR A 42 18.82 -4.37 7.58
N LYS A 43 18.54 -3.11 7.95
CA LYS A 43 18.17 -2.75 9.32
C LYS A 43 16.65 -2.81 9.46
N ARG A 44 16.14 -3.72 10.30
CA ARG A 44 14.71 -3.84 10.61
C ARG A 44 14.21 -2.58 11.32
N GLU A 45 13.02 -2.12 10.98
CA GLU A 45 12.40 -0.92 11.57
C GLU A 45 11.68 -1.27 12.89
N LEU A 46 12.44 -1.77 13.87
CA LEU A 46 11.91 -2.25 15.15
C LEU A 46 11.19 -1.16 15.95
N GLU A 47 11.69 0.08 15.87
CA GLU A 47 11.07 1.25 16.50
C GLU A 47 9.70 1.60 15.90
N ARG A 48 9.51 1.29 14.61
CA ARG A 48 8.26 1.54 13.90
C ARG A 48 7.21 0.48 14.20
N TYR A 49 7.59 -0.79 14.00
CA TYR A 49 6.65 -1.92 14.03
C TYR A 49 6.60 -2.67 15.37
N GLY A 50 7.60 -2.52 16.23
CA GLY A 50 7.74 -3.28 17.46
C GLY A 50 8.44 -4.62 17.25
N VAL A 51 9.22 -5.04 18.25
CA VAL A 51 10.02 -6.29 18.23
C VAL A 51 9.11 -7.53 18.18
N ASP A 52 7.96 -7.46 18.84
CA ASP A 52 6.95 -8.51 18.92
C ASP A 52 6.22 -8.73 17.58
N LEU A 53 6.10 -7.70 16.74
CA LEU A 53 5.27 -7.74 15.53
C LEU A 53 6.07 -7.77 14.23
N ILE A 54 7.32 -7.28 14.22
CA ILE A 54 8.10 -7.08 12.99
C ILE A 54 8.16 -8.32 12.08
N SER A 55 8.21 -9.54 12.64
CA SER A 55 8.23 -10.76 11.84
C SER A 55 6.91 -10.97 11.08
N LYS A 56 5.76 -10.72 11.73
CA LYS A 56 4.44 -10.78 11.07
C LYS A 56 4.27 -9.66 10.05
N VAL A 57 4.86 -8.48 10.31
CA VAL A 57 4.89 -7.36 9.34
C VAL A 57 5.69 -7.74 8.09
N GLU A 58 6.83 -8.40 8.25
CA GLU A 58 7.63 -8.86 7.10
C GLU A 58 6.89 -9.95 6.30
N ASP A 59 6.16 -10.85 6.97
CA ASP A 59 5.30 -11.82 6.29
C ASP A 59 4.20 -11.11 5.50
N HIS A 60 3.55 -10.11 6.10
CA HIS A 60 2.57 -9.26 5.41
C HIS A 60 3.18 -8.54 4.21
N PHE A 61 4.37 -7.95 4.36
CA PHE A 61 5.09 -7.30 3.25
C PHE A 61 5.41 -8.25 2.11
N SER A 62 5.67 -9.53 2.39
CA SER A 62 5.84 -10.52 1.32
C SER A 62 4.53 -10.77 0.56
N VAL A 63 3.40 -10.86 1.26
CA VAL A 63 2.08 -11.07 0.64
C VAL A 63 1.67 -9.85 -0.17
N ASP A 64 1.78 -8.67 0.44
CA ASP A 64 1.56 -7.36 -0.19
C ASP A 64 2.39 -7.20 -1.48
N SER A 65 3.69 -7.51 -1.43
CA SER A 65 4.56 -7.40 -2.61
C SER A 65 4.12 -8.35 -3.74
N LYS A 66 3.67 -9.58 -3.43
CA LYS A 66 3.16 -10.52 -4.44
C LYS A 66 1.87 -10.02 -5.08
N PHE A 67 0.95 -9.51 -4.27
CA PHE A 67 -0.29 -8.93 -4.76
C PHE A 67 -0.01 -7.74 -5.68
N VAL A 68 0.82 -6.79 -5.25
CA VAL A 68 1.16 -5.61 -6.07
C VAL A 68 1.85 -6.01 -7.38
N ILE A 69 2.75 -6.99 -7.37
CA ILE A 69 3.35 -7.51 -8.61
C ILE A 69 2.27 -8.02 -9.57
N SER A 70 1.27 -8.76 -9.07
CA SER A 70 0.17 -9.24 -9.90
C SER A 70 -0.65 -8.10 -10.52
N LEU A 71 -0.82 -6.98 -9.82
CA LEU A 71 -1.50 -5.80 -10.36
C LEU A 71 -0.65 -5.14 -11.46
N LEU A 72 0.63 -4.91 -11.19
CA LEU A 72 1.53 -4.26 -12.15
C LEU A 72 1.70 -5.05 -13.45
N GLN A 73 1.60 -6.37 -13.40
CA GLN A 73 1.63 -7.24 -14.59
C GLN A 73 0.38 -7.12 -15.47
N ASN A 74 -0.74 -6.63 -14.93
CA ASN A 74 -2.01 -6.46 -15.65
C ASN A 74 -2.25 -4.99 -16.07
N GLU A 75 -1.20 -4.17 -16.14
CA GLU A 75 -1.28 -2.75 -16.54
C GLU A 75 -2.34 -1.93 -15.78
N THR A 76 -2.53 -2.22 -14.48
CA THR A 76 -3.56 -1.56 -13.66
C THR A 76 -3.49 -0.03 -13.73
N SER A 77 -4.61 0.60 -14.08
CA SER A 77 -4.72 2.05 -14.21
C SER A 77 -4.53 2.76 -12.87
N VAL A 78 -4.19 4.05 -12.91
CA VAL A 78 -4.03 4.88 -11.69
C VAL A 78 -5.31 4.88 -10.84
N PHE A 79 -6.48 4.95 -11.46
CA PHE A 79 -7.73 4.92 -10.70
C PHE A 79 -8.04 3.56 -10.11
N ASP A 80 -7.71 2.46 -10.79
CA ASP A 80 -7.89 1.12 -10.24
C ASP A 80 -6.98 0.89 -9.04
N LYS A 81 -5.75 1.44 -9.04
CA LYS A 81 -4.88 1.47 -7.86
C LYS A 81 -5.57 2.12 -6.65
N TYR A 82 -6.24 3.25 -6.84
CA TYR A 82 -7.03 3.88 -5.77
C TYR A 82 -8.24 3.04 -5.35
N LYS A 83 -8.89 2.35 -6.30
CA LYS A 83 -9.98 1.43 -5.96
C LYS A 83 -9.49 0.26 -5.12
N PHE A 84 -8.30 -0.30 -5.38
CA PHE A 84 -7.74 -1.35 -4.53
C PHE A 84 -7.49 -0.86 -3.10
N CYS A 85 -7.05 0.39 -2.92
CA CYS A 85 -6.98 1.04 -1.60
C CYS A 85 -8.37 1.17 -0.95
N SER A 86 -9.40 1.51 -1.72
CA SER A 86 -10.79 1.57 -1.23
C SER A 86 -11.33 0.19 -0.83
N VAL A 87 -11.04 -0.84 -1.62
CA VAL A 87 -11.41 -2.23 -1.34
C VAL A 87 -10.80 -2.69 -0.03
N ILE A 88 -9.49 -2.52 0.20
CA ILE A 88 -8.88 -2.99 1.44
C ILE A 88 -9.47 -2.29 2.67
N VAL A 89 -9.75 -0.99 2.59
CA VAL A 89 -10.37 -0.25 3.70
C VAL A 89 -11.81 -0.70 3.96
N GLU A 90 -12.56 -1.01 2.90
CA GLU A 90 -13.89 -1.59 3.03
C GLU A 90 -13.87 -3.00 3.64
N GLU A 91 -12.89 -3.83 3.28
CA GLU A 91 -12.71 -5.15 3.90
C GLU A 91 -12.34 -5.05 5.38
N LEU A 92 -11.50 -4.09 5.77
CA LEU A 92 -11.21 -3.81 7.18
C LEU A 92 -12.46 -3.37 7.95
N ARG A 93 -13.34 -2.59 7.32
CA ARG A 93 -14.63 -2.18 7.88
C ARG A 93 -15.56 -3.37 8.07
N LYS A 94 -15.70 -4.22 7.05
CA LYS A 94 -16.55 -5.44 7.10
C LYS A 94 -16.05 -6.45 8.13
N ALA A 95 -14.74 -6.58 8.28
CA ALA A 95 -14.11 -7.46 9.26
C ALA A 95 -14.07 -6.87 10.68
N GLU A 96 -14.69 -5.71 10.92
CA GLU A 96 -14.77 -5.04 12.22
C GLU A 96 -13.39 -4.80 12.87
N VAL A 97 -12.35 -4.61 12.04
CA VAL A 97 -11.00 -4.29 12.53
C VAL A 97 -10.99 -2.94 13.24
N PHE A 98 -11.89 -2.04 12.82
CA PHE A 98 -12.16 -0.78 13.47
C PHE A 98 -13.67 -0.59 13.60
N ASP A 99 -14.09 0.07 14.68
CA ASP A 99 -15.42 0.68 14.72
C ASP A 99 -15.59 1.62 13.51
N SER A 100 -16.77 1.63 12.90
CA SER A 100 -17.03 2.39 11.68
C SER A 100 -16.84 3.90 11.88
N ALA A 101 -17.25 4.45 13.03
CA ALA A 101 -17.05 5.87 13.32
C ALA A 101 -15.57 6.17 13.62
N ALA A 102 -14.85 5.26 14.29
CA ALA A 102 -13.42 5.37 14.49
C ALA A 102 -12.64 5.35 13.17
N LEU A 103 -12.97 4.46 12.24
CA LEU A 103 -12.32 4.37 10.93
C LEU A 103 -12.47 5.68 10.13
N ILE A 104 -13.67 6.24 10.10
CA ILE A 104 -13.92 7.55 9.44
C ILE A 104 -13.07 8.65 10.07
N LYS A 105 -12.95 8.69 11.39
CA LYS A 105 -12.10 9.66 12.09
C LYS A 105 -10.62 9.50 11.74
N ILE A 106 -10.13 8.26 11.65
CA ILE A 106 -8.75 7.96 11.26
C ILE A 106 -8.49 8.45 9.83
N ILE A 107 -9.34 8.08 8.87
CA ILE A 107 -9.20 8.50 7.47
C ILE A 107 -9.27 10.03 7.34
N LYS A 108 -10.17 10.68 8.08
CA LYS A 108 -10.26 12.14 8.10
C LYS A 108 -8.97 12.78 8.61
N LEU A 109 -8.46 12.31 9.75
CA LEU A 109 -7.23 12.84 10.34
C LEU A 109 -6.04 12.71 9.37
N MET A 110 -5.93 11.57 8.69
CA MET A 110 -4.87 11.39 7.68
C MET A 110 -5.07 12.33 6.50
N SER A 111 -6.30 12.44 5.95
CA SER A 111 -6.59 13.37 4.86
C SER A 111 -6.26 14.82 5.24
N ASP A 112 -6.65 15.27 6.43
CA ASP A 112 -6.40 16.63 6.91
C ASP A 112 -4.88 16.87 7.05
N SER A 113 -4.14 15.92 7.62
CA SER A 113 -2.67 16.00 7.75
C SER A 113 -1.96 16.10 6.39
N PHE A 114 -2.40 15.35 5.37
CA PHE A 114 -1.84 15.46 4.03
C PHE A 114 -2.22 16.77 3.34
N ASN A 115 -3.44 17.27 3.55
CA ASN A 115 -3.87 18.56 3.01
C ASN A 115 -2.99 19.70 3.55
N GLU A 116 -2.67 19.66 4.86
CA GLU A 116 -1.78 20.62 5.51
C GLU A 116 -0.34 20.50 5.00
N GLU A 117 0.22 19.29 4.90
CA GLU A 117 1.57 19.05 4.38
C GLU A 117 1.76 19.55 2.95
N HIS A 118 0.75 19.37 2.11
CA HIS A 118 0.77 19.80 0.72
C HIS A 118 0.35 21.27 0.53
N HIS A 119 0.00 21.97 1.61
CA HIS A 119 -0.47 23.37 1.59
C HIS A 119 -1.61 23.60 0.58
N LEU A 120 -2.58 22.68 0.54
CA LEU A 120 -3.63 22.73 -0.47
C LEU A 120 -4.48 23.99 -0.37
N ASP A 121 -4.71 24.61 -1.52
CA ASP A 121 -5.59 25.76 -1.66
C ASP A 121 -6.91 25.39 -2.35
N ALA A 122 -7.78 26.39 -2.55
CA ALA A 122 -9.07 26.20 -3.19
C ALA A 122 -8.96 25.65 -4.64
N ALA A 123 -7.91 26.02 -5.38
CA ALA A 123 -7.70 25.54 -6.74
C ALA A 123 -7.29 24.06 -6.75
N ASP A 124 -6.48 23.63 -5.79
CA ASP A 124 -6.09 22.22 -5.66
C ASP A 124 -7.25 21.35 -5.17
N PHE A 125 -8.08 21.83 -4.25
CA PHE A 125 -9.33 21.14 -3.90
C PHE A 125 -10.28 21.01 -5.09
N LYS A 126 -10.32 22.00 -5.99
CA LYS A 126 -11.10 21.91 -7.23
C LYS A 126 -10.58 20.79 -8.12
N LYS A 127 -9.26 20.67 -8.30
CA LYS A 127 -8.63 19.56 -9.05
C LYS A 127 -8.90 18.20 -8.41
N LEU A 128 -8.73 18.08 -7.09
CA LEU A 128 -9.01 16.85 -6.35
C LEU A 128 -10.46 16.40 -6.49
N ASN A 129 -11.41 17.34 -6.41
CA ASN A 129 -12.82 17.03 -6.64
C ASN A 129 -13.06 16.54 -8.09
N GLN A 130 -12.46 17.18 -9.10
CA GLN A 130 -12.56 16.73 -10.49
C GLN A 130 -12.01 15.30 -10.68
N GLN A 131 -10.83 15.02 -10.10
CA GLN A 131 -10.23 13.69 -10.11
C GLN A 131 -11.10 12.67 -9.39
N TYR A 132 -11.71 13.04 -8.27
CA TYR A 132 -12.65 12.17 -7.55
C TYR A 132 -13.90 11.85 -8.39
N GLN A 133 -14.46 12.83 -9.11
CA GLN A 133 -15.60 12.57 -10.01
C GLN A 133 -15.22 11.60 -11.14
N ALA A 134 -14.02 11.76 -11.73
CA ALA A 134 -13.52 10.84 -12.74
C ALA A 134 -13.32 9.42 -12.17
N TYR A 135 -12.64 9.30 -11.03
CA TYR A 135 -12.50 8.04 -10.28
C TYR A 135 -13.84 7.35 -10.04
N ARG A 136 -14.87 8.11 -9.63
CA ARG A 136 -16.21 7.60 -9.34
C ARG A 136 -17.02 7.19 -10.56
N SER A 137 -16.74 7.77 -11.72
CA SER A 137 -17.44 7.45 -12.97
C SER A 137 -17.01 6.11 -13.58
N LEU A 138 -15.87 5.58 -13.15
CA LEU A 138 -15.38 4.29 -13.59
C LEU A 138 -16.13 3.15 -12.89
N PRO A 139 -16.30 1.99 -13.55
CA PRO A 139 -16.89 0.81 -12.92
C PRO A 139 -16.04 0.36 -11.73
N ASP A 140 -16.66 -0.27 -10.74
CA ASP A 140 -15.92 -0.92 -9.66
C ASP A 140 -15.00 -2.02 -10.23
N LEU A 141 -14.00 -2.42 -9.44
CA LEU A 141 -13.10 -3.51 -9.79
C LEU A 141 -13.90 -4.79 -10.09
N SER A 142 -13.52 -5.50 -11.14
CA SER A 142 -14.26 -6.69 -11.56
C SER A 142 -14.04 -7.84 -10.58
N GLU A 143 -15.01 -8.74 -10.45
CA GLU A 143 -14.85 -9.96 -9.62
C GLU A 143 -13.67 -10.82 -10.06
N ASN A 144 -13.28 -10.75 -11.34
CA ASN A 144 -12.10 -11.45 -11.90
C ASN A 144 -10.76 -10.90 -11.39
N GLU A 145 -10.73 -9.69 -10.81
CA GLU A 145 -9.55 -9.16 -10.11
C GLU A 145 -9.41 -9.73 -8.68
N SER A 146 -10.40 -10.51 -8.23
CA SER A 146 -10.35 -11.30 -7.00
C SER A 146 -9.65 -12.64 -7.24
N ASN A 147 -8.32 -12.59 -7.38
CA ASN A 147 -7.48 -13.78 -7.46
C ASN A 147 -6.96 -14.21 -6.07
N GLU A 148 -6.32 -15.39 -5.98
CA GLU A 148 -5.76 -15.92 -4.72
C GLU A 148 -4.82 -14.94 -4.01
N SER A 149 -4.03 -14.15 -4.78
CA SER A 149 -3.11 -13.17 -4.20
C SER A 149 -3.85 -11.99 -3.55
N SER A 150 -4.96 -11.55 -4.14
CA SER A 150 -5.85 -10.51 -3.59
C SER A 150 -6.49 -10.97 -2.28
N GLU A 151 -7.00 -12.20 -2.24
CA GLU A 151 -7.56 -12.80 -1.02
C GLU A 151 -6.51 -12.98 0.08
N SER A 152 -5.32 -13.46 -0.28
CA SER A 152 -4.20 -13.61 0.66
C SER A 152 -3.78 -12.25 1.24
N PHE A 153 -3.71 -11.22 0.40
CA PHE A 153 -3.43 -9.85 0.82
C PHE A 153 -4.47 -9.32 1.81
N LYS A 154 -5.76 -9.38 1.46
CA LYS A 154 -6.87 -8.96 2.33
C LYS A 154 -6.81 -9.65 3.69
N ARG A 155 -6.67 -10.99 3.70
CA ARG A 155 -6.57 -11.79 4.93
C ARG A 155 -5.36 -11.41 5.77
N SER A 156 -4.20 -11.25 5.14
CA SER A 156 -2.96 -10.87 5.81
C SER A 156 -3.07 -9.50 6.48
N PHE A 157 -3.66 -8.52 5.79
CA PHE A 157 -3.87 -7.16 6.30
C PHE A 157 -4.80 -7.14 7.52
N ILE A 158 -5.92 -7.88 7.45
CA ILE A 158 -6.86 -8.02 8.57
C ILE A 158 -6.15 -8.72 9.75
N ALA A 159 -5.53 -9.88 9.49
CA ALA A 159 -4.93 -10.71 10.52
C ALA A 159 -3.85 -9.97 11.33
N ILE A 160 -3.02 -9.15 10.67
CA ILE A 160 -1.97 -8.42 11.34
C ILE A 160 -2.51 -7.25 12.18
N LEU A 161 -3.52 -6.53 11.70
CA LEU A 161 -4.14 -5.44 12.45
C LEU A 161 -4.90 -5.94 13.69
N MET A 162 -5.47 -7.13 13.63
CA MET A 162 -6.13 -7.76 14.77
C MET A 162 -5.16 -8.22 15.87
N GLN A 163 -3.83 -8.22 15.63
CA GLN A 163 -2.83 -8.56 16.66
C GLN A 163 -2.60 -7.47 17.70
N VAL A 164 -3.05 -6.24 17.42
CA VAL A 164 -2.85 -5.06 18.25
C VAL A 164 -4.16 -4.32 18.41
N ASP A 165 -4.27 -3.43 19.39
CA ASP A 165 -5.47 -2.66 19.67
C ASP A 165 -5.17 -1.16 19.83
N GLY A 166 -6.23 -0.38 20.07
CA GLY A 166 -6.14 1.04 20.37
C GLY A 166 -5.30 1.85 19.38
N THR A 167 -4.50 2.77 19.91
CA THR A 167 -3.62 3.66 19.14
C THR A 167 -2.55 2.91 18.35
N ARG A 168 -2.09 1.75 18.85
CA ARG A 168 -1.10 0.91 18.17
C ARG A 168 -1.67 0.32 16.88
N ARG A 169 -2.94 -0.11 16.88
CA ARG A 169 -3.63 -0.56 15.67
C ARG A 169 -3.76 0.56 14.63
N VAL A 170 -4.10 1.77 15.07
CA VAL A 170 -4.19 2.94 14.18
C VAL A 170 -2.84 3.23 13.52
N LYS A 171 -1.77 3.31 14.32
CA LYS A 171 -0.41 3.54 13.81
C LYS A 171 0.01 2.45 12.82
N LEU A 172 -0.24 1.18 13.15
CA LEU A 172 0.07 0.06 12.28
C LEU A 172 -0.71 0.15 10.96
N PHE A 173 -2.00 0.47 11.00
CA PHE A 173 -2.82 0.66 9.79
C PHE A 173 -2.23 1.74 8.89
N THR A 174 -1.88 2.91 9.44
CA THR A 174 -1.29 4.00 8.65
C THR A 174 0.06 3.60 8.07
N ASP A 175 0.88 2.86 8.83
CA ASP A 175 2.18 2.38 8.36
C ASP A 175 2.06 1.32 7.25
N LEU A 176 1.08 0.41 7.35
CA LEU A 176 0.82 -0.61 6.33
C LEU A 176 0.24 0.02 5.06
N MET A 177 -0.71 0.95 5.18
CA MET A 177 -1.24 1.69 4.02
C MET A 177 -0.16 2.47 3.30
N HIS A 178 0.73 3.15 4.05
CA HIS A 178 1.89 3.85 3.47
C HIS A 178 2.78 2.89 2.67
N MET A 179 3.11 1.74 3.25
CA MET A 179 3.96 0.75 2.60
C MET A 179 3.29 0.08 1.40
N TYR A 180 1.97 -0.08 1.41
CA TYR A 180 1.18 -0.55 0.28
C TYR A 180 1.19 0.46 -0.88
N VAL A 181 0.89 1.74 -0.60
CA VAL A 181 0.96 2.83 -1.59
C VAL A 181 2.35 2.97 -2.18
N ASN A 182 3.40 2.86 -1.36
CA ASN A 182 4.80 2.90 -1.82
C ASN A 182 5.13 1.80 -2.84
N ARG A 183 4.49 0.63 -2.76
CA ARG A 183 4.69 -0.46 -3.73
C ARG A 183 3.82 -0.27 -4.95
N LEU A 184 2.59 0.23 -4.77
CA LEU A 184 1.58 0.33 -5.82
C LEU A 184 1.86 1.45 -6.83
N PHE A 185 2.49 2.54 -6.39
CA PHE A 185 2.82 3.70 -7.21
C PHE A 185 4.33 3.86 -7.39
N SER A 186 4.75 4.06 -8.64
CA SER A 186 6.17 4.15 -9.03
C SER A 186 6.81 5.50 -8.69
N SER A 187 6.01 6.56 -8.50
CA SER A 187 6.49 7.93 -8.25
C SER A 187 5.50 8.71 -7.37
N ASN A 188 5.95 9.84 -6.84
CA ASN A 188 5.12 10.82 -6.10
C ASN A 188 4.30 10.19 -4.96
N GLN A 189 4.93 9.32 -4.16
CA GLN A 189 4.25 8.52 -3.14
C GLN A 189 3.43 9.37 -2.17
N ARG A 190 4.00 10.46 -1.63
CA ARG A 190 3.28 11.38 -0.73
C ARG A 190 2.01 11.96 -1.37
N THR A 191 2.09 12.38 -2.63
CA THR A 191 0.94 12.89 -3.38
C THR A 191 -0.11 11.81 -3.60
N ASN A 192 0.29 10.58 -3.93
CA ASN A 192 -0.67 9.48 -4.09
C ASN A 192 -1.33 9.11 -2.74
N GLU A 193 -0.60 9.16 -1.62
CA GLU A 193 -1.20 8.98 -0.29
C GLU A 193 -2.25 10.07 0.00
N MET A 194 -1.95 11.33 -0.28
CA MET A 194 -2.90 12.44 -0.14
C MET A 194 -4.17 12.20 -0.96
N VAL A 195 -4.03 11.89 -2.25
CA VAL A 195 -5.17 11.63 -3.14
C VAL A 195 -5.97 10.42 -2.65
N MET A 196 -5.28 9.35 -2.23
CA MET A 196 -5.89 8.13 -1.71
C MET A 196 -6.74 8.42 -0.47
N TYR A 197 -6.20 9.08 0.55
CA TYR A 197 -6.95 9.42 1.76
C TYR A 197 -8.11 10.39 1.48
N TYR A 198 -7.92 11.33 0.54
CA TYR A 198 -9.00 12.21 0.10
C TYR A 198 -10.16 11.42 -0.53
N PHE A 199 -9.87 10.47 -1.43
CA PHE A 199 -10.89 9.63 -2.07
C PHE A 199 -11.60 8.74 -1.06
N LEU A 200 -10.86 8.09 -0.15
CA LEU A 200 -11.43 7.27 0.92
C LEU A 200 -12.42 8.09 1.78
N LEU A 201 -12.03 9.31 2.18
CA LEU A 201 -12.88 10.17 2.99
C LEU A 201 -14.19 10.51 2.26
N LYS A 202 -14.10 10.86 0.98
CA LYS A 202 -15.27 11.17 0.15
C LYS A 202 -16.18 9.96 -0.05
N ASP A 203 -15.63 8.78 -0.30
CA ASP A 203 -16.38 7.54 -0.44
C ASP A 203 -17.14 7.23 0.87
N MET A 204 -16.48 7.35 2.03
CA MET A 204 -17.09 7.10 3.34
C MET A 204 -18.20 8.12 3.70
N GLN A 205 -17.97 9.41 3.46
CA GLN A 205 -18.97 10.45 3.69
C GLN A 205 -20.22 10.23 2.85
N ARG A 206 -20.06 9.80 1.60
CA ARG A 206 -21.17 9.48 0.71
C ARG A 206 -21.97 8.28 1.21
N LYS A 207 -21.31 7.19 1.60
CA LYS A 207 -22.01 5.99 2.11
C LYS A 207 -22.87 6.31 3.35
N LYS A 208 -22.37 7.18 4.23
CA LYS A 208 -23.12 7.67 5.40
C LYS A 208 -24.34 8.54 5.05
N ALA A 209 -24.35 9.20 3.89
CA ALA A 209 -25.48 10.01 3.46
C ALA A 209 -26.60 9.19 2.77
N ILE A 210 -26.31 7.95 2.39
CA ILE A 210 -27.23 7.05 1.67
C ILE A 210 -27.87 6.01 2.60
N GLY A 211 -27.20 5.66 3.72
CA GLY A 211 -27.73 4.78 4.77
C GLY A 211 -28.28 5.55 5.94
#